data_AF-A0A1V9XVD3-F1
#
_entry.id   AF-A0A1V9XVD3-F1
#
_cell.length_a   1.000
_cell.length_b   1.000
_cell.length_c   1.000
_cell.angle_alpha   90.00
_cell.angle_beta   90.00
_cell.angle_gamma   90.00
#
_symmetry.space_group_name_H-M   'P 1'
#
loop_
_entity.id
_entity.type
_entity.pdbx_description
1 polymer ?
#
loop_
_entity_poly.entity_id
_entity_poly.type
_entity_poly.pdbx_seq_one_letter_code
_entity_poly.pdbx_strand_id
1 'polypeptide(L)'
;MADRMRPKHTTTDVIDPAEFTLDKFEELYQRVCPRNDIEELFEQITEGRTDYINPRQLVGFLNDKQRDPRLNEILHPFYDDRRALEIISRYESNPDFVTQQKLSQQGLCRYLMSDENAPVFLDRLDIYMEMDQPLSHYYINSSHNTYLTGRQFGGRSSVEMYRQ
;
A
#
# COMPACT_ATOMS: atom_id res chain seq x y z
N MET A 1 -3.19 -25.53 38.47
CA MET A 1 -4.01 -24.92 37.40
C MET A 1 -3.14 -24.80 36.16
N ALA A 2 -3.65 -25.30 35.04
CA ALA A 2 -2.87 -25.73 33.88
C ALA A 2 -2.08 -24.59 33.21
N ASP A 3 -0.76 -24.73 33.23
CA ASP A 3 0.17 -24.04 32.34
C ASP A 3 0.02 -24.67 30.94
N ARG A 4 -0.70 -23.99 30.03
CA ARG A 4 -0.82 -24.41 28.63
C ARG A 4 0.54 -24.21 27.97
N MET A 5 1.35 -25.28 27.94
CA MET A 5 2.52 -25.38 27.06
C MET A 5 2.11 -24.98 25.64
N ARG A 6 2.63 -23.84 25.17
CA ARG A 6 2.61 -23.53 23.73
C ARG A 6 3.41 -24.63 23.01
N PRO A 7 2.91 -25.21 21.92
CA PRO A 7 3.67 -26.21 21.18
C PRO A 7 4.99 -25.59 20.70
N LYS A 8 6.11 -26.25 21.01
CA LYS A 8 7.43 -25.89 20.49
C LYS A 8 7.51 -26.38 19.05
N HIS A 9 7.33 -25.46 18.10
CA HIS A 9 7.54 -25.78 16.70
C HIS A 9 9.02 -26.13 16.47
N THR A 10 9.28 -27.30 15.88
CA THR A 10 10.63 -27.78 15.53
C THR A 10 10.97 -27.43 14.09
N THR A 11 12.26 -27.42 13.73
CA THR A 11 12.73 -27.15 12.35
C THR A 11 12.26 -28.17 11.30
N THR A 12 11.61 -29.26 11.73
CA THR A 12 11.09 -30.32 10.86
C THR A 12 9.57 -30.32 10.73
N ASP A 13 8.88 -29.41 11.42
CA ASP A 13 7.42 -29.32 11.36
C ASP A 13 6.98 -28.72 10.02
N VAL A 14 5.93 -29.29 9.43
CA VAL A 14 5.34 -28.86 8.16
C VAL A 14 3.91 -28.41 8.42
N ILE A 15 3.51 -27.28 7.81
CA ILE A 15 2.12 -26.79 7.84
C ILE A 15 1.38 -27.38 6.64
N ASP A 16 0.18 -27.91 6.87
CA ASP A 16 -0.69 -28.35 5.77
C ASP A 16 -1.06 -27.14 4.88
N PRO A 17 -0.82 -27.18 3.56
CA PRO A 17 -1.21 -26.10 2.66
C PRO A 17 -2.69 -25.71 2.74
N ALA A 18 -3.59 -26.64 3.09
CA ALA A 18 -5.01 -26.36 3.25
C ALA A 18 -5.31 -25.53 4.51
N GLU A 19 -4.46 -25.64 5.54
CA GLU A 19 -4.57 -24.85 6.77
C GLU A 19 -3.83 -23.50 6.67
N PHE A 20 -2.92 -23.34 5.71
CA PHE A 20 -2.16 -22.11 5.48
C PHE A 20 -2.88 -21.14 4.56
N THR A 21 -4.05 -20.66 5.00
CA THR A 21 -4.81 -19.63 4.29
C THR A 21 -4.12 -18.27 4.35
N LEU A 22 -4.54 -17.34 3.50
CA LEU A 22 -4.02 -15.96 3.51
C LEU A 22 -4.22 -15.29 4.89
N ASP A 23 -5.37 -15.49 5.54
CA ASP A 23 -5.64 -14.95 6.88
C ASP A 23 -4.63 -15.49 7.92
N LYS A 24 -4.24 -16.77 7.81
CA LYS A 24 -3.24 -17.38 8.68
C LYS A 24 -1.85 -16.84 8.42
N PHE A 25 -1.52 -16.57 7.16
CA PHE A 25 -0.29 -15.89 6.79
C PHE A 25 -0.25 -14.45 7.33
N GLU A 26 -1.34 -13.67 7.22
CA GLU A 26 -1.43 -12.32 7.77
C GLU A 26 -1.26 -12.31 9.30
N GLU A 27 -1.91 -13.23 10.01
CA GLU A 27 -1.78 -13.39 11.46
C GLU A 27 -0.34 -13.70 11.88
N LEU A 28 0.33 -14.59 11.13
CA LEU A 28 1.75 -14.92 11.36
C LEU A 28 2.65 -13.71 11.08
N TYR A 29 2.43 -13.02 9.96
CA TYR A 29 3.22 -11.87 9.56
C TYR A 29 3.16 -10.76 10.61
N GLN A 30 1.98 -10.44 11.12
CA GLN A 30 1.81 -9.41 12.16
C GLN A 30 2.51 -9.79 13.48
N ARG A 31 2.59 -11.08 13.82
CA ARG A 31 3.32 -11.55 15.00
C ARG A 31 4.84 -11.46 14.85
N VAL A 32 5.35 -11.70 13.65
CA VAL A 32 6.80 -11.69 13.36
C VAL A 32 7.30 -10.26 13.12
N CYS A 33 6.50 -9.44 12.46
CA CYS A 33 6.81 -8.07 12.09
C CYS A 33 5.71 -7.14 12.59
N PRO A 34 5.70 -6.79 13.90
CA PRO A 34 4.73 -5.83 14.42
C PRO A 34 4.91 -4.46 13.74
N ARG A 35 3.80 -3.81 13.42
CA ARG A 35 3.74 -2.52 12.70
C ARG A 35 3.46 -1.38 13.68
N ASN A 36 4.42 -1.12 14.55
CA ASN A 36 4.34 -0.05 15.57
C ASN A 36 4.10 1.33 14.93
N ASP A 37 4.60 1.54 13.71
CA ASP A 37 4.36 2.76 12.92
C ASP A 37 2.87 2.95 12.58
N ILE A 38 2.16 1.86 12.28
CA ILE A 38 0.71 1.91 12.05
C ILE A 38 -0.05 2.04 13.38
N GLU A 39 0.44 1.45 14.46
CA GLU A 39 -0.13 1.64 15.81
C GLU A 39 -0.09 3.11 16.22
N GLU A 40 1.08 3.75 16.14
CA GLU A 40 1.25 5.17 16.44
C GLU A 40 0.37 6.06 15.54
N LEU A 41 0.28 5.75 14.24
CA LEU A 41 -0.60 6.47 13.33
C LEU A 41 -2.08 6.30 13.71
N PHE A 42 -2.50 5.08 14.05
CA PHE A 42 -3.86 4.79 14.45
C PHE A 42 -4.23 5.55 15.72
N GLU A 43 -3.35 5.56 16.73
CA GLU A 43 -3.51 6.34 17.96
C GLU A 43 -3.60 7.86 17.68
N GLN A 44 -2.82 8.37 16.73
CA GLN A 44 -2.91 9.79 16.32
C GLN A 44 -4.28 10.13 15.72
N ILE A 45 -4.85 9.24 14.90
CA ILE A 45 -6.17 9.48 14.26
C ILE A 45 -7.30 9.36 15.29
N THR A 46 -7.21 8.40 16.22
CA THR A 46 -8.24 8.18 17.26
C THR A 46 -8.06 9.07 18.49
N GLU A 47 -6.96 9.83 18.54
CA GLU A 47 -6.49 10.56 19.72
C GLU A 47 -6.34 9.65 20.97
N GLY A 48 -6.11 8.35 20.76
CA GLY A 48 -6.05 7.34 21.82
C GLY A 48 -7.35 7.10 22.58
N ARG A 49 -8.49 7.60 22.08
CA ARG A 49 -9.79 7.53 22.79
C ARG A 49 -10.62 6.30 22.46
N THR A 50 -10.39 5.71 21.29
CA THR A 50 -11.18 4.61 20.75
C THR A 50 -10.27 3.56 20.11
N ASP A 51 -10.75 2.32 20.10
CA ASP A 51 -10.15 1.16 19.41
C ASP A 51 -10.59 1.04 17.94
N TYR A 52 -11.25 2.08 17.41
CA TYR A 52 -11.71 2.20 16.04
C TYR A 52 -11.60 3.64 15.54
N ILE A 53 -11.49 3.80 14.23
CA ILE A 53 -11.64 5.07 13.51
C ILE A 53 -13.08 5.16 13.02
N ASN A 54 -13.76 6.28 13.28
CA ASN A 54 -15.08 6.57 12.74
C ASN A 54 -15.00 7.29 11.36
N PRO A 55 -16.10 7.40 10.59
CA PRO A 55 -16.04 7.94 9.24
C PRO A 55 -15.51 9.38 9.19
N ARG A 56 -15.87 10.23 10.16
CA ARG A 56 -15.39 11.61 10.23
C ARG A 56 -13.90 11.71 10.47
N GLN A 57 -13.36 10.88 11.38
CA GLN A 57 -11.92 10.79 11.62
C GLN A 57 -11.18 10.30 10.37
N LEU A 58 -11.74 9.32 9.66
CA LEU A 58 -11.17 8.82 8.41
C LEU A 58 -11.16 9.90 7.33
N VAL A 59 -12.25 10.64 7.14
CA VAL A 59 -12.32 11.78 6.23
C VAL A 59 -11.26 12.83 6.55
N GLY A 60 -11.12 13.20 7.83
CA GLY A 60 -10.08 14.13 8.29
C GLY A 60 -8.68 13.63 7.95
N PHE A 61 -8.37 12.37 8.27
CA PHE A 61 -7.09 11.76 7.91
C PHE A 61 -6.81 11.79 6.40
N LEU A 62 -7.80 11.42 5.57
CA LEU A 62 -7.64 11.36 4.12
C LEU A 62 -7.39 12.76 3.52
N ASN A 63 -8.13 13.76 3.97
CA ASN A 63 -8.03 15.12 3.44
C ASN A 63 -6.84 15.91 4.00
N ASP A 64 -6.46 15.69 5.26
CA ASP A 64 -5.43 16.49 5.93
C ASP A 64 -4.03 15.87 5.84
N LYS A 65 -3.94 14.53 5.78
CA LYS A 65 -2.66 13.80 5.83
C LYS A 65 -2.30 13.08 4.53
N GLN A 66 -3.28 12.53 3.81
CA GLN A 66 -3.02 11.75 2.59
C GLN A 66 -3.09 12.58 1.31
N ARG A 67 -3.89 13.65 1.30
CA ARG A 67 -4.07 14.49 0.11
C ARG A 67 -2.84 15.37 -0.15
N ASP A 68 -2.40 15.41 -1.41
CA ASP A 68 -1.42 16.43 -1.86
C ASP A 68 -2.09 17.82 -1.92
N PRO A 69 -1.62 18.81 -1.13
CA PRO A 69 -2.23 20.13 -1.04
C PRO A 69 -2.15 20.94 -2.34
N ARG A 70 -1.37 20.49 -3.33
CA ARG A 70 -1.25 21.14 -4.65
C ARG A 70 -2.34 20.73 -5.63
N LEU A 71 -3.12 19.68 -5.32
CA LEU A 71 -4.16 19.17 -6.20
C LEU A 71 -5.38 20.10 -6.23
N ASN A 72 -5.86 20.39 -7.44
CA ASN A 72 -7.04 21.20 -7.65
C ASN A 72 -8.29 20.50 -7.07
N GLU A 73 -9.07 21.22 -6.26
CA GLU A 73 -10.23 20.69 -5.54
C GLU A 73 -11.43 20.34 -6.44
N ILE A 74 -11.51 20.93 -7.64
CA ILE A 74 -12.58 20.62 -8.60
C ILE A 74 -12.27 19.32 -9.34
N LEU A 75 -11.02 19.16 -9.80
CA LEU A 75 -10.58 17.97 -10.53
C LEU A 75 -10.34 16.78 -9.60
N HIS A 76 -9.91 17.04 -8.38
CA HIS A 76 -9.68 16.04 -7.34
C HIS A 76 -10.47 16.46 -6.10
N PRO A 77 -11.78 16.13 -5.99
CA PRO A 77 -12.59 16.54 -4.85
C PRO A 77 -12.05 15.97 -3.53
N PHE A 78 -12.41 16.63 -2.43
CA PHE A 78 -12.15 16.11 -1.09
C PHE A 78 -12.91 14.80 -0.86
N TYR A 79 -12.36 13.95 -0.01
CA TYR A 79 -13.05 12.78 0.50
C TYR A 79 -14.25 13.22 1.35
N ASP A 80 -15.36 12.52 1.21
CA ASP A 80 -16.59 12.71 1.97
C ASP A 80 -16.93 11.46 2.80
N ASP A 81 -17.96 11.57 3.64
CA ASP A 81 -18.42 10.46 4.47
C ASP A 81 -18.79 9.23 3.62
N ARG A 82 -19.36 9.43 2.42
CA ARG A 82 -19.69 8.32 1.52
C ARG A 82 -18.44 7.55 1.12
N ARG A 83 -17.38 8.25 0.70
CA ARG A 83 -16.12 7.61 0.32
C ARG A 83 -15.44 6.92 1.51
N ALA A 84 -15.49 7.52 2.70
CA ALA A 84 -15.01 6.87 3.91
C ALA A 84 -15.75 5.57 4.21
N LEU A 85 -17.08 5.54 4.04
CA LEU A 85 -17.88 4.33 4.23
C LEU A 85 -17.56 3.24 3.19
N GLU A 86 -17.29 3.61 1.94
CA GLU A 86 -16.83 2.66 0.90
C GLU A 86 -15.50 2.00 1.28
N ILE A 87 -14.55 2.79 1.80
CA ILE A 87 -13.26 2.30 2.30
C ILE A 87 -13.48 1.33 3.47
N ILE A 88 -14.30 1.72 4.45
CA ILE A 88 -14.62 0.87 5.61
C ILE A 88 -15.23 -0.45 5.15
N SER A 89 -16.23 -0.40 4.28
CA SER A 89 -16.91 -1.60 3.76
C SER A 89 -15.99 -2.52 2.97
N ARG A 90 -14.92 -2.00 2.35
CA ARG A 90 -14.00 -2.79 1.52
C ARG A 90 -12.87 -3.42 2.32
N TYR A 91 -12.33 -2.72 3.32
CA TYR A 91 -11.08 -3.11 3.98
C TYR A 91 -11.26 -3.63 5.41
N GLU A 92 -12.39 -3.36 6.06
CA GLU A 92 -12.70 -3.93 7.37
C GLU A 92 -13.17 -5.39 7.24
N SER A 93 -12.53 -6.28 7.99
CA SER A 93 -12.88 -7.72 8.00
C SER A 93 -13.94 -8.07 9.03
N ASN A 94 -14.03 -7.31 10.12
CA ASN A 94 -14.97 -7.59 11.19
C ASN A 94 -16.39 -7.10 10.79
N PRO A 95 -17.37 -8.00 10.59
CA PRO A 95 -18.70 -7.63 10.12
C PRO A 95 -19.46 -6.73 11.10
N ASP A 96 -19.17 -6.84 12.41
CA ASP A 96 -19.78 -5.97 13.42
C ASP A 96 -19.27 -4.53 13.28
N PHE A 97 -17.98 -4.38 12.97
CA PHE A 97 -17.36 -3.07 12.75
C PHE A 97 -17.86 -2.45 11.44
N VAL A 98 -17.98 -3.24 10.37
CA VAL A 98 -18.59 -2.78 9.11
C VAL A 98 -20.00 -2.26 9.36
N THR A 99 -20.83 -3.03 10.06
CA THR A 99 -22.23 -2.66 10.36
C THR A 99 -22.31 -1.38 11.21
N GLN A 100 -21.36 -1.20 12.13
CA GLN A 100 -21.27 -0.02 12.99
C GLN A 100 -20.50 1.15 12.33
N GLN A 101 -20.07 1.02 11.07
CA GLN A 101 -19.30 2.01 10.34
C GLN A 101 -17.97 2.38 11.04
N LYS A 102 -17.25 1.37 11.52
CA LYS A 102 -16.00 1.48 12.26
C LYS A 102 -14.87 0.84 11.46
N LEU A 103 -13.68 1.46 11.50
CA LEU A 103 -12.46 0.90 10.93
C LEU A 103 -11.49 0.52 12.07
N SER A 104 -11.09 -0.74 12.12
CA SER A 104 -10.05 -1.24 13.01
C SER A 104 -8.66 -0.85 12.52
N GLN A 105 -7.65 -1.00 13.37
CA GLN A 105 -6.24 -0.82 12.98
C GLN A 105 -5.84 -1.79 11.85
N GLN A 106 -6.34 -3.03 11.87
CA GLN A 106 -6.09 -3.98 10.79
C GLN A 106 -6.75 -3.54 9.48
N GLY A 107 -7.97 -3.01 9.53
CA GLY A 107 -8.65 -2.40 8.39
C GLY A 107 -7.88 -1.20 7.82
N LEU A 108 -7.35 -0.34 8.68
CA LEU A 108 -6.47 0.77 8.28
C LEU A 108 -5.19 0.25 7.60
N CYS A 109 -4.54 -0.76 8.18
CA CYS A 109 -3.34 -1.37 7.60
C CYS A 109 -3.60 -1.88 6.18
N ARG A 110 -4.72 -2.59 5.97
CA ARG A 110 -5.11 -3.08 4.65
C ARG A 110 -5.40 -1.96 3.66
N TYR A 111 -6.08 -0.90 4.09
CA TYR A 111 -6.28 0.29 3.25
C TYR A 111 -4.94 0.91 2.84
N LEU A 112 -4.02 1.13 3.78
CA LEU A 112 -2.71 1.74 3.51
C LEU A 112 -1.83 0.92 2.55
N MET A 113 -2.01 -0.40 2.51
CA MET A 113 -1.31 -1.31 1.60
C MET A 113 -2.06 -1.55 0.28
N SER A 114 -3.25 -0.98 0.10
CA SER A 114 -4.07 -1.17 -1.10
C SER A 114 -3.67 -0.24 -2.24
N ASP A 115 -4.08 -0.59 -3.46
CA ASP A 115 -3.88 0.24 -4.65
C ASP A 115 -4.59 1.61 -4.55
N GLU A 116 -5.62 1.74 -3.71
CA GLU A 116 -6.29 3.03 -3.48
C GLU A 116 -5.42 4.02 -2.69
N ASN A 117 -4.38 3.54 -2.01
CA ASN A 117 -3.41 4.36 -1.28
C ASN A 117 -2.00 4.25 -1.89
N ALA A 118 -1.92 4.03 -3.20
CA ALA A 118 -0.65 3.97 -3.91
C ALA A 118 0.12 5.30 -3.79
N PRO A 119 1.46 5.26 -3.61
CA PRO A 119 2.28 6.47 -3.48
C PRO A 119 2.44 7.25 -4.80
N VAL A 120 1.90 6.71 -5.90
CA VAL A 120 1.97 7.30 -7.24
C VAL A 120 0.57 7.33 -7.86
N PHE A 121 0.37 8.31 -8.73
CA PHE A 121 -0.80 8.41 -9.57
C PHE A 121 -0.80 7.26 -10.59
N LEU A 122 -1.65 6.25 -10.38
CA LEU A 122 -1.70 5.05 -11.22
C LEU A 122 -2.10 5.37 -12.67
N ASP A 123 -2.89 6.41 -12.90
CA ASP A 123 -3.25 6.94 -14.22
C ASP A 123 -2.05 7.53 -14.98
N ARG A 124 -0.95 7.88 -14.29
CA ARG A 124 0.30 8.34 -14.91
C ARG A 124 1.28 7.21 -15.23
N LEU A 125 0.92 5.96 -14.95
CA LEU A 125 1.74 4.81 -15.33
C LEU A 125 1.54 4.45 -16.81
N ASP A 126 0.40 4.79 -17.40
CA ASP A 126 0.12 4.64 -18.82
C ASP A 126 0.47 5.92 -19.61
N ILE A 127 0.28 5.94 -20.92
CA ILE A 127 0.46 7.12 -21.77
C ILE A 127 -0.59 8.17 -21.40
N TYR A 128 -0.19 9.14 -20.58
CA TYR A 128 -1.05 10.22 -20.09
C TYR A 128 -0.77 11.60 -20.71
N MET A 129 0.35 11.73 -21.42
CA MET A 129 0.76 12.98 -22.06
C MET A 129 0.21 13.08 -23.48
N GLU A 130 0.00 14.30 -23.98
CA GLU A 130 -0.26 14.51 -25.41
C GLU A 130 0.95 14.05 -26.23
N MET A 131 0.75 13.12 -27.16
CA MET A 131 1.83 12.53 -27.98
C MET A 131 1.89 13.08 -29.42
N ASP A 132 1.10 14.12 -29.73
CA ASP A 132 0.99 14.72 -31.06
C ASP A 132 1.82 16.01 -31.23
N GLN A 133 2.57 16.43 -30.21
CA GLN A 133 3.44 17.60 -30.28
C GLN A 133 4.72 17.29 -31.10
N PRO A 134 5.47 18.31 -31.56
CA PRO A 134 6.76 18.09 -32.21
C PRO A 134 7.75 17.35 -31.28
N LEU A 135 8.65 16.54 -31.86
CA LEU A 135 9.62 15.72 -31.11
C LEU A 135 10.48 16.53 -30.12
N SER A 136 10.79 17.78 -30.45
CA SER A 136 11.57 18.70 -29.61
C SER A 136 10.88 19.11 -28.30
N HIS A 137 9.61 18.78 -28.10
CA HIS A 137 8.87 19.08 -26.88
C HIS A 137 8.96 17.97 -25.82
N TYR A 138 9.59 16.83 -26.15
CA TYR A 138 9.67 15.68 -25.26
C TYR A 138 11.09 15.45 -24.75
N TYR A 139 11.19 15.04 -23.49
CA TYR A 139 12.38 14.36 -23.01
C TYR A 139 12.38 12.92 -23.51
N ILE A 140 13.45 12.52 -24.21
CA ILE A 140 13.58 11.18 -24.81
C ILE A 140 14.63 10.40 -24.02
N ASN A 141 14.21 9.27 -23.45
CA ASN A 141 15.14 8.35 -22.81
C ASN A 141 16.15 7.84 -23.85
N SER A 142 17.43 8.17 -23.63
CA SER A 142 18.50 7.97 -24.60
C SER A 142 19.66 7.22 -23.95
N SER A 143 20.15 6.18 -24.62
CA SER A 143 21.30 5.39 -24.17
C SER A 143 22.54 5.77 -24.98
N HIS A 144 23.68 5.95 -24.29
CA HIS A 144 24.96 6.22 -24.91
C HIS A 144 25.84 4.96 -24.86
N ASN A 145 26.44 4.59 -26.00
CA ASN A 145 27.23 3.36 -26.14
C ASN A 145 26.48 2.10 -25.66
N THR A 146 25.23 1.93 -26.09
CA THR A 146 24.31 0.86 -25.64
C THR A 146 24.92 -0.54 -25.74
N TYR A 147 25.79 -0.80 -26.71
CA TYR A 147 26.45 -2.09 -26.87
C TYR A 147 27.36 -2.49 -25.70
N LEU A 148 27.86 -1.55 -24.89
CA LEU A 148 28.81 -1.82 -23.81
C LEU A 148 28.11 -2.43 -22.59
N THR A 149 28.61 -3.59 -22.15
CA THR A 149 28.13 -4.23 -20.91
C THR A 149 28.93 -3.80 -19.68
N GLY A 150 29.79 -2.78 -19.81
CA GLY A 150 30.74 -2.41 -18.75
C GLY A 150 31.64 -1.22 -19.12
N ARG A 151 32.95 -1.35 -18.85
CA ARG A 151 33.93 -0.26 -18.98
C ARG A 151 34.03 0.26 -20.42
N GLN A 152 34.33 1.56 -20.56
CA GLN A 152 34.59 2.20 -21.85
C GLN A 152 35.86 1.65 -22.53
N PHE A 153 36.87 1.24 -21.75
CA PHE A 153 38.11 0.63 -22.25
C PHE A 153 38.26 -0.79 -21.73
N GLY A 154 38.59 -1.73 -22.63
CA GLY A 154 38.73 -3.15 -22.32
C GLY A 154 37.42 -3.85 -21.91
N GLY A 155 36.28 -3.17 -22.04
CA GLY A 155 34.95 -3.73 -21.79
C GLY A 155 34.46 -4.62 -22.94
N ARG A 156 33.48 -5.47 -22.65
CA ARG A 156 32.84 -6.33 -23.65
C ARG A 156 31.66 -5.62 -24.27
N SER A 157 31.38 -5.99 -25.51
CA SER A 157 30.20 -5.53 -26.26
C SER A 157 29.22 -6.70 -26.39
N SER A 158 27.92 -6.43 -26.30
CA SER A 158 26.87 -7.44 -26.48
C SER A 158 25.67 -6.88 -27.24
N VAL A 159 25.14 -7.67 -28.17
CA VAL A 159 23.89 -7.36 -28.88
C VAL A 159 22.70 -7.38 -27.92
N GLU A 160 22.76 -8.19 -26.85
CA GLU A 160 21.69 -8.31 -25.86
C GLU A 160 21.40 -6.99 -25.14
N MET A 161 22.39 -6.08 -25.04
CA MET A 161 22.20 -4.78 -24.41
C MET A 161 21.22 -3.87 -25.15
N TYR A 162 20.94 -4.11 -26.43
CA TYR A 162 19.92 -3.35 -27.16
C TYR A 162 18.48 -3.82 -26.87
N ARG A 163 18.30 -4.94 -26.15
CA ARG A 163 16.99 -5.52 -25.82
C ARG A 163 16.54 -5.26 -24.38
N GLN A 164 17.49 -4.98 -23.49
CA GLN A 164 17.27 -4.71 -22.06
C GLN A 164 16.84 -3.26 -21.86
#